data_AF-A0A7Y0PLG7-F1
#
_entry.id   AF-A0A7Y0PLG7-F1
#
_cell.length_a   1.000
_cell.length_b   1.000
_cell.length_c   1.000
_cell.angle_alpha   90.00
_cell.angle_beta   90.00
_cell.angle_gamma   90.00
#
_symmetry.space_group_name_H-M   'P 1'
#
loop_
_entity.id
_entity.type
_entity.pdbx_description
1 polymer ?
#
loop_
_entity_poly.entity_id
_entity_poly.type
_entity_poly.pdbx_seq_one_letter_code
_entity_poly.pdbx_strand_id
1 'polypeptide(L)'
;MNFFKKQAKQIDVESIKKQLSNSPDLVNRTVTVGNKTTIELYFLKILVNRISIEKNIISFLNNSTSEEINLNYLFEHLPITEVKELVETNDISKYILDGFTFIYFPFEKKRTIRWCW
;
A
#
# COMPACT_ATOMS: atom_id res chain seq x y z
N MET A 1 -7.79 -18.84 28.75
CA MET A 1 -6.70 -17.98 28.25
C MET A 1 -7.32 -17.03 27.23
N ASN A 2 -7.56 -15.79 27.64
CA ASN A 2 -8.25 -14.80 26.79
C ASN A 2 -7.28 -14.35 25.70
N PHE A 3 -7.50 -14.85 24.48
CA PHE A 3 -6.88 -14.29 23.29
C PHE A 3 -7.43 -12.87 23.13
N PHE A 4 -6.60 -11.88 23.46
CA PHE A 4 -6.87 -10.49 23.11
C PHE A 4 -7.13 -10.43 21.61
N LYS A 5 -8.41 -10.29 21.23
CA LYS A 5 -8.80 -9.69 19.96
C LYS A 5 -8.26 -8.27 20.00
N LYS A 6 -6.98 -8.09 19.66
CA LYS A 6 -6.40 -6.78 19.37
C LYS A 6 -7.16 -6.31 18.14
N GLN A 7 -8.24 -5.57 18.35
CA GLN A 7 -8.97 -4.95 17.26
C GLN A 7 -7.93 -4.17 16.47
N ALA A 8 -7.68 -4.57 15.23
CA ALA A 8 -6.84 -3.78 14.34
C ALA A 8 -7.43 -2.36 14.33
N LYS A 9 -6.73 -1.41 14.97
CA LYS A 9 -7.02 0.03 14.88
C LYS A 9 -7.25 0.31 13.40
N GLN A 10 -8.22 1.13 13.00
CA GLN A 10 -8.38 1.57 11.62
C GLN A 10 -7.18 2.45 11.19
N ILE A 11 -6.78 2.47 9.91
CA ILE A 11 -5.61 3.25 9.45
C ILE A 11 -6.21 4.61 9.21
N ASP A 12 -5.65 5.62 9.85
CA ASP A 12 -6.01 7.00 9.56
C ASP A 12 -5.16 7.47 8.37
N VAL A 13 -5.64 7.19 7.16
CA VAL A 13 -4.97 7.61 5.92
C VAL A 13 -4.81 9.13 5.87
N GLU A 14 -5.76 9.89 6.39
CA GLU A 14 -5.69 11.35 6.43
C GLU A 14 -4.57 11.83 7.33
N SER A 15 -4.31 11.14 8.44
CA SER A 15 -3.13 11.41 9.27
C SER A 15 -1.82 11.16 8.52
N ILE A 16 -1.71 10.07 7.75
CA ILE A 16 -0.53 9.78 6.92
C ILE A 16 -0.32 10.89 5.90
N LYS A 17 -1.39 11.27 5.19
CA LYS A 17 -1.36 12.38 4.22
C LYS A 17 -0.91 13.67 4.88
N LYS A 18 -1.41 14.02 6.07
CA LYS A 18 -1.00 15.22 6.81
C LYS A 18 0.47 15.17 7.27
N GLN A 19 0.96 14.01 7.68
CA GLN A 19 2.36 13.86 8.07
C GLN A 19 3.30 14.02 6.87
N LEU A 20 2.86 13.57 5.69
CA LEU A 20 3.65 13.59 4.47
C LEU A 20 3.31 14.77 3.53
N SER A 21 2.32 15.61 3.87
CA SER A 21 1.77 16.66 2.97
C SER A 21 2.77 17.75 2.64
N ASN A 22 3.82 17.91 3.45
CA ASN A 22 4.88 18.87 3.20
C ASN A 22 5.91 18.36 2.18
N SER A 23 5.83 17.09 1.76
CA SER A 23 6.71 16.53 0.75
C SER A 23 6.11 16.71 -0.65
N PRO A 24 6.75 17.48 -1.55
CA PRO A 24 6.34 17.60 -2.96
C PRO A 24 6.57 16.30 -3.76
N ASP A 25 7.23 15.32 -3.13
CA ASP A 25 7.52 14.01 -3.71
C ASP A 25 6.47 12.97 -3.36
N LEU A 26 5.51 13.28 -2.48
CA LEU A 26 4.41 12.38 -2.15
C LEU A 26 3.51 12.19 -3.37
N VAL A 27 3.36 10.93 -3.75
CA VAL A 27 2.45 10.50 -4.80
C VAL A 27 1.35 9.64 -4.18
N ASN A 28 0.11 9.97 -4.54
CA ASN A 28 -1.06 9.11 -4.32
C ASN A 28 -1.54 8.61 -5.69
N ARG A 29 -1.56 7.29 -5.89
CA ARG A 29 -2.17 6.65 -7.05
C ARG A 29 -3.37 5.84 -6.61
N THR A 30 -4.49 6.02 -7.30
CA THR A 30 -5.69 5.22 -7.09
C THR A 30 -5.93 4.36 -8.31
N VAL A 31 -6.13 3.06 -8.11
CA VAL A 31 -6.44 2.09 -9.16
C VAL A 31 -7.74 1.38 -8.79
N THR A 32 -8.68 1.32 -9.74
CA THR A 32 -9.95 0.60 -9.56
C THR A 32 -9.91 -0.67 -10.39
N VAL A 33 -10.08 -1.82 -9.73
CA VAL A 33 -10.08 -3.14 -10.38
C VAL A 33 -11.50 -3.70 -10.45
N GLY A 34 -11.88 -4.20 -11.62
CA GLY A 34 -13.15 -4.91 -11.83
C GLY A 34 -14.40 -4.11 -11.45
N ASN A 35 -14.30 -2.77 -11.41
CA ASN A 35 -15.32 -1.82 -10.96
C ASN A 35 -15.75 -1.91 -9.48
N LYS A 36 -15.02 -2.65 -8.63
CA LYS A 36 -15.42 -2.87 -7.22
C LYS A 36 -14.32 -2.52 -6.23
N THR A 37 -13.07 -2.87 -6.53
CA THR A 37 -11.97 -2.76 -5.56
C THR A 37 -11.10 -1.56 -5.90
N THR A 38 -11.22 -0.51 -5.09
CA THR A 38 -10.32 0.64 -5.13
C THR A 38 -9.08 0.34 -4.31
N ILE A 39 -7.91 0.51 -4.90
CA ILE A 39 -6.61 0.33 -4.25
C ILE A 39 -5.89 1.67 -4.31
N GLU A 40 -5.38 2.13 -3.17
CA GLU A 40 -4.60 3.36 -3.08
C GLU A 40 -3.13 3.03 -2.82
N LEU A 41 -2.22 3.70 -3.53
CA LEU A 41 -0.79 3.55 -3.37
C LEU A 41 -0.17 4.88 -2.98
N TYR A 42 0.61 4.86 -1.91
CA TYR A 42 1.32 6.02 -1.37
C TYR A 42 2.82 5.77 -1.36
N PHE A 43 3.59 6.65 -1.99
CA PHE A 43 5.04 6.57 -2.01
C PHE A 43 5.70 7.93 -2.27
N LEU A 44 6.98 8.07 -1.92
CA LEU A 44 7.79 9.23 -2.28
C LEU A 44 8.54 8.96 -3.58
N LYS A 45 8.26 9.72 -4.64
CA LYS A 45 8.79 9.47 -6.01
C LYS A 45 10.31 9.48 -6.11
N ILE A 46 11.00 10.14 -5.18
CA ILE A 46 12.46 10.21 -5.12
C ILE A 46 13.10 8.98 -4.45
N LEU A 47 12.33 8.24 -3.64
CA LEU A 47 12.83 7.11 -2.85
C LEU A 47 12.48 5.75 -3.46
N VAL A 48 11.72 5.73 -4.56
CA VAL A 48 11.24 4.49 -5.19
C VAL A 48 11.58 4.44 -6.68
N ASN A 49 11.77 3.23 -7.19
CA ASN A 49 11.86 3.00 -8.62
C ASN A 49 10.48 3.12 -9.28
N ARG A 50 10.16 4.33 -9.76
CA ARG A 50 8.88 4.65 -10.42
C ARG A 50 8.57 3.74 -11.62
N ILE A 51 9.58 3.40 -12.41
CA ILE A 51 9.39 2.55 -13.60
C ILE A 51 8.90 1.17 -13.16
N SER A 52 9.50 0.62 -12.10
CA SER A 52 9.07 -0.66 -11.53
C SER A 52 7.67 -0.60 -10.93
N ILE A 53 7.29 0.48 -10.24
CA ILE A 53 5.93 0.64 -9.70
C ILE A 53 4.89 0.66 -10.84
N GLU A 54 5.10 1.50 -11.84
CA GLU A 54 4.15 1.63 -12.97
C GLU A 54 4.08 0.32 -13.76
N LYS A 55 5.22 -0.31 -14.08
CA LYS A 55 5.28 -1.53 -14.88
C LYS A 55 4.76 -2.76 -14.14
N ASN A 56 5.09 -2.93 -12.87
CA ASN A 56 4.82 -4.18 -12.15
C ASN A 56 3.52 -4.09 -11.34
N ILE A 57 3.21 -2.95 -10.72
CA ILE A 57 2.04 -2.82 -9.84
C ILE A 57 0.86 -2.24 -10.59
N ILE A 58 1.02 -1.01 -11.11
CA ILE A 58 -0.10 -0.28 -11.70
C ILE A 58 -0.61 -0.99 -12.96
N SER A 59 0.30 -1.40 -13.85
CA SER A 59 -0.06 -2.19 -15.03
C SER A 59 -0.73 -3.51 -14.67
N PHE A 60 -0.24 -4.23 -13.67
CA PHE A 60 -0.87 -5.48 -13.22
C PHE A 60 -2.29 -5.25 -12.71
N LEU A 61 -2.48 -4.25 -11.83
CA LEU A 61 -3.79 -3.92 -11.28
C LEU A 61 -4.78 -3.46 -12.37
N ASN A 62 -4.34 -2.62 -13.31
CA ASN A 62 -5.17 -2.12 -14.41
C ASN A 62 -5.60 -3.23 -15.39
N ASN A 63 -4.75 -4.22 -15.60
CA ASN A 63 -5.04 -5.34 -16.51
C ASN A 63 -5.69 -6.53 -15.81
N SER A 64 -5.82 -6.49 -14.48
CA SER A 64 -6.44 -7.58 -13.73
C SER A 64 -7.95 -7.56 -13.92
N THR A 65 -8.49 -8.72 -14.31
CA THR A 65 -9.93 -8.99 -14.39
C THR A 65 -10.46 -9.72 -13.15
N SER A 66 -9.59 -10.06 -12.21
CA SER A 66 -9.98 -10.75 -10.97
C SER A 66 -10.92 -9.86 -10.14
N GLU A 67 -12.09 -10.39 -9.81
CA GLU A 67 -13.06 -9.72 -8.94
C GLU A 67 -12.63 -9.72 -7.47
N GLU A 68 -11.62 -10.52 -7.11
CA GLU A 68 -11.16 -10.72 -5.73
C GLU A 68 -9.66 -10.41 -5.60
N ILE A 69 -9.27 -9.16 -5.89
CA ILE A 69 -7.92 -8.71 -5.50
C ILE A 69 -7.88 -8.41 -4.00
N ASN A 70 -7.03 -9.17 -3.31
CA ASN A 70 -6.61 -8.93 -1.94
C ASN A 70 -5.08 -8.91 -1.83
N LEU A 71 -4.56 -8.66 -0.63
CA LEU A 71 -3.12 -8.61 -0.40
C LEU A 71 -2.39 -9.94 -0.71
N ASN A 72 -3.00 -11.09 -0.39
CA ASN A 72 -2.38 -12.38 -0.70
C ASN A 72 -2.27 -12.61 -2.21
N TYR A 73 -3.32 -12.25 -2.94
CA TYR A 73 -3.33 -12.29 -4.40
C TYR A 73 -2.21 -11.41 -4.98
N LEU A 74 -1.96 -10.23 -4.42
CA LEU A 74 -0.82 -9.41 -4.83
C LEU A 74 0.51 -10.13 -4.55
N PHE A 75 0.71 -10.74 -3.39
CA PHE A 75 1.96 -11.46 -3.06
C PHE A 75 2.27 -12.62 -3.99
N GLU A 76 1.25 -13.31 -4.49
CA GLU A 76 1.43 -14.46 -5.39
C GLU A 76 1.79 -14.04 -6.82
N HIS A 77 1.33 -12.87 -7.26
CA HIS A 77 1.43 -12.47 -8.67
C HIS A 77 2.44 -11.36 -8.93
N LEU A 78 2.88 -10.68 -7.88
CA LEU A 78 3.78 -9.57 -7.99
C LEU A 78 5.19 -9.94 -7.49
N PRO A 79 6.25 -9.43 -8.13
CA PRO A 79 7.62 -9.63 -7.67
C PRO A 79 7.92 -8.77 -6.43
N ILE A 80 7.32 -9.14 -5.29
CA ILE A 80 7.43 -8.45 -4.01
C ILE A 80 8.62 -9.01 -3.23
N THR A 81 9.57 -8.13 -2.93
CA THR A 81 10.82 -8.48 -2.24
C THR A 81 10.70 -8.46 -0.73
N GLU A 82 9.84 -7.62 -0.16
CA GLU A 82 9.64 -7.53 1.29
C GLU A 82 8.27 -6.95 1.67
N VAL A 83 7.70 -7.43 2.77
CA VAL A 83 6.40 -6.98 3.29
C VAL A 83 6.55 -6.62 4.76
N LYS A 84 5.98 -5.48 5.17
CA LYS A 84 5.94 -5.09 6.58
C LYS A 84 4.50 -5.02 7.05
N GLU A 85 4.13 -5.96 7.92
CA GLU A 85 2.85 -5.89 8.59
C GLU A 85 2.82 -4.66 9.51
N LEU A 86 1.77 -3.84 9.37
CA LEU A 86 1.66 -2.59 10.10
C LEU A 86 0.86 -2.77 11.37
N VAL A 87 1.36 -2.20 12.46
CA VAL A 87 0.63 -2.15 13.73
C VAL A 87 0.00 -0.78 13.93
N GLU A 88 0.68 0.31 13.53
CA GLU A 88 0.23 1.70 13.77
C GLU A 88 0.46 2.67 12.60
N THR A 89 -0.28 3.78 12.58
CA THR A 89 -0.22 4.81 11.52
C THR A 89 1.15 5.48 11.41
N ASN A 90 1.82 5.74 12.55
CA ASN A 90 3.14 6.37 12.57
C ASN A 90 4.23 5.49 11.93
N ASP A 91 4.06 4.18 11.94
CA ASP A 91 5.00 3.26 11.29
C ASP A 91 4.93 3.40 9.77
N ILE A 92 3.76 3.76 9.23
CA ILE A 92 3.53 3.88 7.78
C ILE A 92 4.29 5.05 7.21
N SER A 93 4.18 6.21 7.85
CA SER A 93 4.90 7.41 7.42
C SER A 93 6.42 7.18 7.48
N LYS A 94 6.91 6.48 8.52
CA LYS A 94 8.34 6.10 8.60
C LYS A 94 8.74 5.18 7.45
N TYR A 95 7.97 4.13 7.18
CA TYR A 95 8.28 3.24 6.05
C TYR A 95 8.24 3.97 4.70
N ILE A 96 7.29 4.87 4.48
CA ILE A 96 7.26 5.67 3.25
C ILE A 96 8.52 6.55 3.14
N LEU A 97 8.99 7.14 4.25
CA LEU A 97 10.25 7.88 4.33
C LEU A 97 11.49 6.99 4.15
N ASP A 98 11.39 5.69 4.40
CA ASP A 98 12.42 4.68 4.15
C ASP A 98 12.35 4.10 2.72
N GLY A 99 11.48 4.65 1.85
CA GLY A 99 11.33 4.23 0.46
C GLY A 99 10.37 3.06 0.24
N PHE A 100 9.42 2.84 1.15
CA PHE A 100 8.37 1.84 0.98
C PHE A 100 7.18 2.41 0.20
N THR A 101 6.43 1.52 -0.45
CA THR A 101 5.17 1.84 -1.12
C THR A 101 4.01 1.30 -0.31
N PHE A 102 3.28 2.18 0.37
CA PHE A 102 2.12 1.76 1.12
C PHE A 102 0.95 1.49 0.17
N ILE A 103 0.46 0.24 0.17
CA ILE A 103 -0.72 -0.19 -0.60
C ILE A 103 -1.88 -0.33 0.37
N TYR A 104 -2.92 0.46 0.17
CA TYR A 104 -4.11 0.51 1.01
C TYR A 104 -5.31 -0.07 0.28
N PHE A 105 -5.95 -1.04 0.93
CA PHE A 105 -7.24 -1.61 0.54
C PHE A 105 -8.31 -1.09 1.50
N PRO A 106 -9.24 -0.22 1.08
CA PRO A 106 -10.26 0.35 1.96
C PRO A 106 -11.15 -0.69 2.65
N PHE A 107 -11.33 -1.85 2.01
CA PHE A 107 -12.18 -2.94 2.50
C PHE A 107 -11.41 -4.00 3.31
N GLU A 108 -10.08 -4.07 3.19
CA GLU A 108 -9.25 -4.98 3.97
C GLU A 108 -8.51 -4.23 5.08
N LYS A 109 -8.57 -4.71 6.32
CA LYS A 109 -7.78 -4.11 7.40
C LYS A 109 -6.28 -4.41 7.21
N LYS A 110 -5.59 -3.46 6.56
CA LYS A 110 -4.19 -3.02 6.72
C LYS A 110 -3.04 -4.02 6.50
N ARG A 111 -2.22 -3.78 5.46
CA ARG A 111 -0.78 -4.14 5.43
C ARG A 111 0.00 -3.09 4.62
N THR A 112 1.29 -2.88 4.93
CA THR A 112 2.22 -2.12 4.06
C THR A 112 3.13 -3.08 3.35
N ILE A 113 3.46 -2.76 2.11
CA ILE A 113 4.36 -3.56 1.29
C ILE A 113 5.61 -2.72 1.02
N ARG A 114 6.80 -3.32 1.09
CA ARG A 114 7.99 -2.70 0.52
C ARG A 114 8.05 -3.12 -0.93
N TRP A 115 8.37 -2.18 -1.81
CA TRP A 115 8.88 -2.58 -3.11
C TRP A 115 10.26 -1.97 -3.31
N CYS A 116 11.28 -2.82 -3.22
CA CYS A 116 12.64 -2.43 -3.59
C CYS A 116 12.97 -2.94 -5.00
N TRP A 117 13.44 -2.00 -5.83
CA TRP A 117 14.44 -2.23 -6.87
C TRP A 117 15.53 -1.18 -6.68
#